data_AF-A0A526VBR5-F1
#
_entry.id   AF-A0A526VBR5-F1
#
_cell.length_a   1.000
_cell.length_b   1.000
_cell.length_c   1.000
_cell.angle_alpha   90.00
_cell.angle_beta   90.00
_cell.angle_gamma   90.00
#
_symmetry.space_group_name_H-M   'P 1'
#
loop_
_entity.id
_entity.type
_entity.pdbx_description
1 polymer ?
#
loop_
_entity_poly.entity_id
_entity_poly.type
_entity_poly.pdbx_seq_one_letter_code
_entity_poly.pdbx_strand_id
1 'polypeptide(L)' 'MATVIRELPDVTIISVAHRAELEAFHSRKITLERREGGAKLVSDINLAPRKRNLLKRALWGSGSRAERPRKE' A
#
# COMPACT_ATOMS: atom_id res chain seq x y z
N MET A 1 12.31 -10.60 -1.76
CA MET A 1 12.19 -9.89 -0.46
C MET A 1 11.37 -10.65 0.56
N ALA A 2 10.22 -11.23 0.18
CA ALA A 2 9.37 -11.98 1.12
C ALA A 2 10.11 -13.00 2.00
N THR A 3 11.03 -13.78 1.43
CA THR A 3 11.83 -14.76 2.19
C THR A 3 12.68 -14.08 3.28
N VAL A 4 13.44 -13.03 2.94
CA VAL A 4 14.32 -12.33 3.89
C VAL A 4 13.52 -11.74 5.05
N ILE A 5 12.37 -11.12 4.76
CA ILE A 5 11.48 -10.54 5.78
C ILE A 5 10.96 -11.61 6.73
N ARG A 6 10.66 -12.81 6.21
CA ARG A 6 10.08 -13.90 7.00
C ARG A 6 11.13 -14.59 7.87
N GLU A 7 12.35 -14.78 7.36
CA GLU A 7 13.43 -15.45 8.08
C GLU A 7 14.14 -14.52 9.09
N LEU A 8 14.05 -13.20 8.90
CA LEU A 8 14.66 -12.20 9.76
C LEU A 8 13.60 -11.20 10.28
N PRO A 9 12.70 -11.62 11.19
CA PRO A 9 11.59 -10.77 11.64
C PRO A 9 12.03 -9.59 12.51
N ASP A 10 13.15 -9.73 13.24
CA ASP A 10 13.59 -8.77 14.25
C ASP A 10 14.72 -7.85 13.78
N VAL A 11 14.95 -7.78 12.47
CA VAL A 11 16.00 -6.92 11.90
C VAL A 11 15.40 -5.75 11.11
N THR A 12 16.12 -4.63 11.09
CA THR A 12 15.78 -3.52 10.20
C THR A 12 16.49 -3.71 8.86
N ILE A 13 15.71 -3.89 7.79
CA ILE A 13 16.24 -4.05 6.43
C ILE A 13 16.18 -2.70 5.71
N ILE A 14 17.34 -2.25 5.21
CA ILE A 14 17.43 -1.09 4.34
C ILE A 14 17.78 -1.59 2.93
N SER A 15 16.92 -1.27 1.96
CA SER A 15 17.12 -1.63 0.55
C SER A 15 17.22 -0.38 -0.31
N VAL A 16 18.15 -0.37 -1.26
CA VAL A 16 18.25 0.67 -2.31
C VAL A 16 17.69 0.07 -3.59
N ALA A 17 16.67 0.70 -4.17
CA ALA A 17 16.03 0.18 -5.37
C ALA A 17 15.40 1.27 -6.23
N HIS A 18 15.25 0.97 -7.53
CA HIS A 18 14.65 1.87 -8.52
C HIS A 18 13.21 1.48 -8.93
N ARG A 19 12.74 0.29 -8.53
CA ARG A 19 11.45 -0.27 -8.97
C ARG A 19 10.33 0.01 -7.95
N ALA A 20 9.23 0.61 -8.41
CA ALA A 20 8.10 0.96 -7.56
C ALA A 20 7.42 -0.29 -6.95
N GLU A 21 7.42 -1.43 -7.65
CA GLU A 21 6.83 -2.67 -7.14
C GLU A 21 7.45 -3.14 -5.81
N LEU A 22 8.69 -2.72 -5.50
CA LEU A 22 9.38 -3.11 -4.27
C LEU A 22 8.87 -2.38 -3.03
N GLU A 23 8.11 -1.30 -3.20
CA GLU A 23 7.45 -0.58 -2.11
C GLU A 23 6.50 -1.50 -1.33
N ALA A 24 5.89 -2.49 -1.99
CA ALA A 24 4.99 -3.45 -1.35
C ALA A 24 5.67 -4.33 -0.27
N PHE A 25 7.01 -4.38 -0.25
CA PHE A 25 7.80 -5.14 0.71
C PHE A 25 8.44 -4.27 1.80
N HIS A 26 8.20 -2.97 1.82
CA HIS A 26 8.80 -2.04 2.77
C HIS A 26 7.72 -1.28 3.54
N SER A 27 8.03 -0.91 4.78
CA SER A 27 7.16 -0.09 5.63
C SER A 27 7.32 1.41 5.38
N ARG A 28 8.41 1.81 4.72
CA ARG A 28 8.81 3.20 4.54
C ARG A 28 9.59 3.36 3.24
N LYS A 29 9.42 4.51 2.58
CA LYS A 29 10.21 4.91 1.42
C LYS A 29 10.84 6.26 1.68
N ILE A 30 12.14 6.32 1.46
CA ILE A 30 12.95 7.52 1.55
C ILE A 30 13.47 7.84 0.16
N THR A 31 13.24 9.06 -0.30
CA THR A 31 13.75 9.53 -1.60
C THR A 31 14.89 10.51 -1.37
N LEU A 32 16.03 10.21 -2.01
CA LEU A 32 17.19 11.08 -2.06
C LEU A 32 17.32 11.67 -3.46
N GLU A 33 17.67 12.95 -3.53
CA GLU A 33 18.02 13.63 -4.79
C GLU A 33 19.44 14.18 -4.72
N ARG A 34 20.15 14.14 -5.85
CA ARG A 34 21.43 14.83 -5.99
C ARG A 34 21.19 16.33 -6.10
N ARG A 35 21.81 17.10 -5.21
CA ARG A 35 21.88 18.57 -5.26
C ARG A 35 23.34 19.02 -5.18
N GLU A 36 23.57 20.32 -5.27
CA GLU A 36 24.90 20.87 -5.00
C GLU A 36 25.32 20.47 -3.56
N GLY A 37 26.50 19.86 -3.43
CA GLY A 37 26.97 19.28 -2.16
C GLY A 37 26.52 17.85 -1.85
N GLY A 38 25.81 17.14 -2.76
CA GLY A 38 25.57 15.70 -2.67
C GLY A 38 24.11 15.28 -2.54
N ALA A 39 23.87 14.08 -2.00
CA ALA A 39 22.53 13.55 -1.81
C ALA A 39 21.77 14.29 -0.69
N LYS A 40 20.52 14.68 -0.96
CA LYS A 40 19.63 15.33 0.00
C LYS A 40 18.36 14.50 0.17
N LEU A 41 17.91 14.37 1.41
CA LEU A 41 16.61 13.79 1.73
C LEU A 41 15.51 14.75 1.27
N VAL A 42 14.71 14.31 0.32
CA VAL A 42 13.63 15.15 -0.24
C VAL A 42 12.24 14.59 0.04
N SER A 43 12.14 13.32 0.41
CA SER A 43 10.88 12.70 0.79
C SER A 43 11.12 11.57 1.78
N ASP A 44 10.25 11.47 2.79
CA ASP A 44 10.12 10.33 3.69
C ASP A 44 8.62 10.02 3.84
N ILE A 45 8.21 8.84 3.38
CA ILE A 45 6.81 8.41 3.42
C ILE A 45 6.68 7.05 4.12
N ASN A 46 5.70 6.93 5.00
CA ASN A 46 5.31 5.64 5.57
C ASN A 46 4.38 4.91 4.60
N LEU A 47 4.80 3.73 4.16
CA LEU A 47 4.05 2.83 3.29
C LEU A 47 3.18 1.93 4.18
N ALA A 48 2.08 2.47 4.69
CA ALA A 48 1.14 1.68 5.49
C ALA A 48 0.54 0.54 4.64
N PRO A 49 0.45 -0.70 5.15
CA PRO A 49 -0.21 -1.79 4.43
C PRO A 49 -1.67 -1.41 4.22
N ARG A 50 -2.07 -1.32 2.95
CA ARG A 50 -3.42 -0.93 2.55
C ARG A 50 -4.41 -1.99 3.02
N LYS A 51 -4.99 -1.82 4.23
CA LYS A 51 -6.10 -2.65 4.72
C LYS A 51 -7.27 -2.45 3.77
N ARG A 52 -7.50 -3.44 2.90
CA ARG A 52 -8.67 -3.46 2.01
C ARG A 52 -9.91 -3.62 2.89
N ASN A 53 -10.59 -2.52 3.19
CA ASN A 53 -11.79 -2.47 4.04
C ASN A 53 -12.98 -3.18 3.37
N LEU A 54 -12.91 -4.51 3.27
CA LEU A 54 -13.95 -5.37 2.68
C LEU A 54 -15.29 -5.25 3.42
N LEU A 55 -15.27 -4.85 4.70
CA LEU A 55 -16.47 -4.60 5.49
C LEU A 55 -17.32 -3.42 4.97
N LYS A 56 -16.70 -2.39 4.37
CA LYS A 56 -17.45 -1.25 3.81
C LYS A 56 -18.26 -1.62 2.56
N ARG A 57 -17.85 -2.67 1.83
CA ARG A 57 -18.58 -3.13 0.63
C ARG A 57 -19.80 -3.99 0.95
N ALA A 58 -19.80 -4.70 2.08
CA ALA A 58 -20.92 -5.54 2.48
C ALA A 58 -22.13 -4.71 2.96
N LEU A 59 -21.88 -3.55 3.58
CA LEU A 59 -22.92 -2.69 4.15
C LEU A 59 -23.69 -1.84 3.11
N TRP A 60 -23.27 -1.81 1.84
CA TRP A 60 -23.94 -1.05 0.77
C TRP A 60 -24.67 -1.94 -0.25
N GLY A 61 -24.63 -3.27 -0.11
CA GLY A 61 -25.11 -4.21 -1.13
C GLY A 61 -26.54 -4.72 -0.97
N SER A 62 -27.26 -4.40 0.11
CA SER A 62 -28.58 -4.98 0.39
C SER A 62 -29.69 -3.93 0.40
N GLY A 63 -30.19 -3.54 -0.77
CA GLY A 63 -31.41 -2.73 -0.83
C GLY A 63 -31.70 -2.10 -2.18
N SER A 64 -32.29 -2.87 -3.11
CA SER A 64 -33.36 -2.40 -4.03
C SER A 64 -33.60 -3.43 -5.16
N ARG A 65 -34.39 -4.46 -4.87
CA ARG A 65 -35.17 -5.16 -5.91
C ARG A 65 -36.63 -4.77 -5.69
N ALA A 66 -36.97 -3.57 -6.14
CA ALA A 66 -38.36 -3.12 -6.17
C ALA A 66 -39.07 -3.84 -7.32
N GLU A 67 -40.07 -4.64 -6.97
CA GLU A 67 -40.98 -5.33 -7.89
C GLU A 67 -41.73 -4.32 -8.77
N ARG A 68 -41.84 -4.62 -10.07
CA ARG A 68 -42.71 -3.88 -11.01
C ARG A 68 -44.06 -4.58 -11.07
N PRO A 69 -45.21 -3.88 -10.91
CA PRO A 69 -46.50 -4.50 -11.17
C PRO A 69 -46.75 -4.59 -12.68
N ARG A 70 -47.17 -5.76 -13.13
CA ARG A 70 -47.69 -6.03 -14.48
C ARG A 70 -49.09 -5.42 -14.57
N LYS A 71 -49.32 -4.51 -15.53
CA LYS A 71 -50.67 -4.04 -15.88
C LYS A 71 -51.25 -4.96 -16.98
N GLU A 72 -52.48 -5.43 -16.75
CA GLU A 72 -53.46 -5.75 -17.80
C GLU A 72 -54.27 -4.51 -18.14
#